data_AF-A0A9P5Y3X6-F1
#
_entry.id   AF-A0A9P5Y3X6-F1
#
_cell.length_a   1.000
_cell.length_b   1.000
_cell.length_c   1.000
_cell.angle_alpha   90.00
_cell.angle_beta   90.00
_cell.angle_gamma   90.00
#
_symmetry.space_group_name_H-M   'P 1'
#
loop_
_entity.id
_entity.type
_entity.pdbx_description
1 polymer ?
#
loop_
_entity_poly.entity_id
_entity_poly.type
_entity_poly.pdbx_seq_one_letter_code
_entity_poly.pdbx_strand_id
1 'polypeptide(L)'
;MHRCDPGIAQLISDDRKYTYTKPTFQEVASILRASTALSFEKFKPWARQYLENMWSPNLDSVTTTCIPLATETIILARRCSIPSVLKRALYELVRMKGFGQIHVIHDDNDDSKSAGTLSATDHLILTKAREKLGSRWIEIALSPPRVLRPAASVPTPRPLCDNAHCTFASPENTHRIYRKLVHDSGIFASYIWDTICGVQALLDAPWTDEGCCVGCVGKIKGEWQRQKERIWRDLDVWFGLSGTV
;
A
#
# COMPACT_ATOMS: atom_id res chain seq x y z
N MET A 1 -5.57 -38.32 26.84
CA MET A 1 -4.35 -37.73 27.42
C MET A 1 -3.61 -36.98 26.32
N HIS A 2 -3.96 -35.71 26.11
CA HIS A 2 -3.29 -34.85 25.12
C HIS A 2 -2.07 -34.19 25.77
N ARG A 3 -0.89 -34.44 25.21
CA ARG A 3 0.34 -33.75 25.61
C ARG A 3 0.25 -32.30 25.13
N CYS A 4 0.14 -31.37 26.06
CA CYS A 4 0.40 -29.96 25.80
C CYS A 4 1.89 -29.79 25.49
N ASP A 5 2.17 -29.11 24.39
CA ASP A 5 3.50 -28.68 23.97
C ASP A 5 4.07 -27.71 25.03
N PRO A 6 5.23 -27.99 25.68
CA PRO A 6 5.74 -27.22 26.83
C PRO A 6 6.06 -25.75 26.50
N GLY A 7 6.14 -25.37 25.22
CA GLY A 7 6.35 -23.98 24.80
C GLY A 7 5.15 -23.05 25.07
N ILE A 8 3.92 -23.57 25.19
CA ILE A 8 2.72 -22.74 25.40
C ILE A 8 2.58 -22.31 26.87
N ALA A 9 3.02 -23.13 27.83
CA ALA A 9 2.87 -22.85 29.25
C ALA A 9 3.81 -21.73 29.74
N GLN A 10 4.98 -21.55 29.13
CA GLN A 10 5.92 -20.46 29.47
C GLN A 10 5.52 -19.08 28.93
N LEU A 11 4.57 -19.01 27.99
CA LEU A 11 4.08 -17.74 27.43
C LEU A 11 3.12 -16.99 28.37
N ILE A 12 2.54 -17.68 29.37
CA ILE A 12 1.46 -17.14 30.22
C ILE A 12 1.98 -16.55 31.54
N SER A 13 3.20 -16.89 31.99
CA SER A 13 3.66 -16.52 33.35
C SER A 13 4.40 -15.19 33.46
N ASP A 14 4.51 -14.39 32.39
CA ASP A 14 5.43 -13.25 32.39
C ASP A 14 4.84 -12.00 31.71
N ASP A 15 3.83 -11.42 32.36
CA ASP A 15 3.22 -10.12 31.99
C ASP A 15 4.26 -8.98 31.91
N ARG A 16 5.43 -9.17 32.54
CA ARG A 16 6.58 -8.25 32.54
C ARG A 16 7.57 -8.46 31.40
N LYS A 17 7.51 -9.56 30.65
CA LYS A 17 8.47 -9.81 29.56
C LYS A 17 8.23 -8.90 28.37
N TYR A 18 6.96 -8.62 28.06
CA TYR A 18 6.59 -7.79 26.91
C TYR A 18 6.69 -6.29 27.16
N THR A 19 6.91 -5.86 28.41
CA THR A 19 7.19 -4.44 28.70
C THR A 19 8.61 -4.02 28.30
N TYR A 20 9.54 -4.97 28.15
CA TYR A 20 10.94 -4.68 27.84
C TYR A 20 11.42 -5.23 26.50
N THR A 21 10.76 -6.24 25.94
CA THR A 21 11.14 -6.82 24.63
C THR A 21 9.93 -6.88 23.72
N LYS A 22 10.03 -6.21 22.57
CA LYS A 22 9.00 -6.24 21.54
C LYS A 22 8.85 -7.67 20.99
N PRO A 23 7.65 -8.27 21.04
CA PRO A 23 7.48 -9.64 20.56
C PRO A 23 7.66 -9.72 19.05
N THR A 24 8.21 -10.84 18.59
CA THR A 24 8.33 -11.18 17.17
C THR A 24 6.96 -11.40 16.55
N PHE A 25 6.86 -11.29 15.22
CA PHE A 25 5.62 -11.61 14.51
C PHE A 25 5.16 -13.05 14.80
N GLN A 26 6.08 -14.01 14.84
CA GLN A 26 5.79 -15.42 15.09
C GLN A 26 5.20 -15.66 16.48
N GLU A 27 5.69 -14.97 17.51
CA GLU A 27 5.12 -15.03 18.86
C GLU A 27 3.69 -14.49 18.87
N VAL A 28 3.48 -13.29 18.32
CA VAL A 28 2.14 -12.66 18.25
C VAL A 28 1.16 -13.51 17.44
N ALA A 29 1.59 -14.05 16.30
CA ALA A 29 0.80 -14.95 15.47
C ALA A 29 0.44 -16.26 16.19
N SER A 30 1.34 -16.78 17.03
CA SER A 30 1.08 -17.97 17.84
C SER A 30 0.09 -17.69 18.96
N ILE A 31 0.27 -16.56 19.68
CA ILE A 31 -0.67 -16.09 20.70
C ILE A 31 -2.06 -15.90 20.09
N LEU A 32 -2.16 -15.22 18.95
CA LEU A 32 -3.44 -14.96 18.29
C LEU A 32 -4.15 -16.26 17.86
N ARG A 33 -3.41 -17.21 17.29
CA ARG A 33 -3.97 -18.52 16.90
C ARG A 33 -4.50 -19.28 18.12
N ALA A 34 -3.68 -19.37 19.17
CA ALA A 34 -4.06 -20.07 20.40
C ALA A 34 -5.25 -19.38 21.10
N SER A 35 -5.21 -18.06 21.26
CA SER A 35 -6.29 -17.30 21.89
C SER A 35 -7.58 -17.34 21.09
N THR A 36 -7.51 -17.44 19.76
CA THR A 36 -8.69 -17.62 18.92
C THR A 36 -9.26 -19.04 19.04
N ALA A 37 -8.40 -20.07 19.03
CA ALA A 37 -8.83 -21.46 19.11
C ALA A 37 -9.38 -21.85 20.49
N LEU A 38 -8.84 -21.26 21.55
CA LEU A 38 -9.19 -21.54 22.95
C LEU A 38 -10.12 -20.48 23.56
N SER A 39 -10.57 -19.50 22.76
CA SER A 39 -11.43 -18.38 23.20
C SER A 39 -10.87 -17.62 24.42
N PHE A 40 -9.57 -17.32 24.43
CA PHE A 40 -8.96 -16.50 25.47
C PHE A 40 -9.18 -15.01 25.19
N GLU A 41 -10.14 -14.43 25.90
CA GLU A 41 -10.61 -13.06 25.71
C GLU A 41 -9.59 -11.97 26.04
N LYS A 42 -8.56 -12.25 26.86
CA LYS A 42 -7.54 -11.25 27.20
C LYS A 42 -6.45 -11.11 26.13
N PHE A 43 -6.01 -12.23 25.56
CA PHE A 43 -4.86 -12.25 24.66
C PHE A 43 -5.25 -11.94 23.21
N LYS A 44 -6.47 -12.27 22.79
CA LYS A 44 -6.94 -12.03 21.42
C LYS A 44 -6.99 -10.54 21.07
N PRO A 45 -7.58 -9.64 21.90
CA PRO A 45 -7.57 -8.20 21.62
C PRO A 45 -6.17 -7.60 21.59
N TRP A 46 -5.30 -8.01 22.52
CA TRP A 46 -3.91 -7.56 22.55
C TRP A 46 -3.15 -7.92 21.27
N ALA A 47 -3.23 -9.19 20.84
CA ALA A 47 -2.53 -9.64 19.63
C ALA A 47 -3.10 -9.01 18.37
N ARG A 48 -4.42 -8.79 18.32
CA ARG A 48 -5.08 -8.02 17.26
C ARG A 48 -4.54 -6.60 17.18
N GLN A 49 -4.55 -5.86 18.29
CA GLN A 49 -4.09 -4.48 18.34
C GLN A 49 -2.62 -4.37 17.91
N TYR A 50 -1.79 -5.33 18.30
CA TYR A 50 -0.40 -5.38 17.86
C TYR A 50 -0.27 -5.49 16.34
N LEU A 51 -1.06 -6.36 15.72
CA LEU A 51 -1.09 -6.50 14.25
C LEU A 51 -1.68 -5.27 13.57
N GLU A 52 -2.73 -4.66 14.13
CA GLU A 52 -3.32 -3.42 13.58
C GLU A 52 -2.35 -2.24 13.61
N ASN A 53 -1.52 -2.14 14.65
CA ASN A 53 -0.45 -1.14 14.72
C ASN A 53 0.64 -1.41 13.68
N MET A 54 0.97 -2.67 13.41
CA MET A 54 1.93 -3.07 12.38
C MET A 54 1.37 -2.83 10.97
N TRP A 55 0.10 -3.11 10.75
CA TRP A 55 -0.59 -3.08 9.46
C TRP A 55 -1.63 -1.97 9.42
N SER A 56 -1.20 -0.75 9.74
CA SER A 56 -2.11 0.39 9.88
C SER A 56 -2.96 0.60 8.62
N PRO A 57 -4.28 0.78 8.76
CA PRO A 57 -5.18 1.07 7.63
C PRO A 57 -5.07 2.52 7.15
N ASN A 58 -4.32 3.37 7.89
CA ASN A 58 -4.15 4.77 7.56
C ASN A 58 -3.27 4.92 6.31
N LEU A 59 -3.76 5.65 5.31
CA LEU A 59 -3.04 5.98 4.08
C LEU A 59 -1.70 6.69 4.36
N ASP A 60 -1.63 7.54 5.38
CA ASP A 60 -0.41 8.29 5.70
C ASP A 60 0.71 7.40 6.27
N SER A 61 0.36 6.18 6.70
CA SER A 61 1.34 5.18 7.12
C SER A 61 1.98 4.42 5.94
N VAL A 62 1.53 4.67 4.70
CA VAL A 62 2.07 4.00 3.51
C VAL A 62 3.38 4.65 3.09
N THR A 63 4.47 3.88 3.18
CA THR A 63 5.84 4.31 2.88
C THR A 63 6.44 3.38 1.82
N THR A 64 7.56 3.78 1.21
CA THR A 64 8.26 2.96 0.20
C THR A 64 8.90 1.69 0.78
N THR A 65 9.12 1.64 2.09
CA THR A 65 9.66 0.46 2.76
C THR A 65 8.59 -0.61 2.86
N CYS A 66 8.85 -1.78 2.28
CA CYS A 66 7.96 -2.94 2.40
C CYS A 66 7.89 -3.46 3.82
N ILE A 67 6.69 -3.80 4.27
CA ILE A 67 6.49 -4.52 5.53
C ILE A 67 6.63 -6.02 5.23
N PRO A 68 7.56 -6.74 5.89
CA PRO A 68 7.73 -8.17 5.65
C PRO A 68 6.53 -8.97 6.17
N LEU A 69 6.43 -10.24 5.77
CA LEU A 69 5.43 -11.20 6.27
C LEU A 69 3.96 -10.86 5.91
N ALA A 70 3.76 -10.17 4.79
CA ALA A 70 2.42 -9.81 4.30
C ALA A 70 1.57 -11.06 3.97
N THR A 71 2.18 -12.08 3.36
CA THR A 71 1.51 -13.35 3.04
C THR A 71 1.01 -14.05 4.30
N GLU A 72 1.88 -14.22 5.29
CA GLU A 72 1.57 -14.84 6.57
C GLU A 72 0.51 -14.05 7.32
N THR A 73 0.56 -12.71 7.24
CA THR A 73 -0.44 -11.83 7.82
C THR A 73 -1.81 -12.05 7.19
N ILE A 74 -1.90 -12.14 5.86
CA ILE A 74 -3.18 -12.38 5.16
C ILE A 74 -3.81 -13.71 5.60
N ILE A 75 -3.00 -14.78 5.63
CA ILE A 75 -3.45 -16.11 6.04
C ILE A 75 -3.93 -16.10 7.49
N LEU A 76 -3.14 -15.48 8.39
CA LEU A 76 -3.46 -15.36 9.80
C LEU A 76 -4.74 -14.53 10.02
N ALA A 77 -4.85 -13.38 9.37
CA ALA A 77 -5.96 -12.46 9.48
C ALA A 77 -7.29 -13.09 9.03
N ARG A 78 -7.27 -13.88 7.95
CA ARG A 78 -8.45 -14.64 7.52
C ARG A 78 -8.81 -15.75 8.51
N ARG A 79 -7.83 -16.50 8.98
CA ARG A 79 -8.05 -17.61 9.93
C ARG A 79 -8.57 -17.13 11.29
N CYS A 80 -8.15 -15.94 11.73
CA CYS A 80 -8.49 -15.39 13.04
C CYS A 80 -9.52 -14.24 12.99
N SER A 81 -10.12 -13.99 11.82
CA SER A 81 -11.12 -12.94 11.58
C SER A 81 -10.66 -11.55 12.04
N ILE A 82 -9.57 -11.06 11.44
CA ILE A 82 -9.02 -9.71 11.65
C ILE A 82 -8.98 -8.97 10.30
N PRO A 83 -10.12 -8.49 9.79
CA PRO A 83 -10.16 -7.87 8.46
C PRO A 83 -9.42 -6.53 8.38
N SER A 84 -9.23 -5.84 9.51
CA SER A 84 -8.60 -4.51 9.61
C SER A 84 -7.18 -4.45 9.05
N VAL A 85 -6.43 -5.56 9.09
CA VAL A 85 -5.04 -5.62 8.59
C VAL A 85 -4.93 -6.06 7.13
N LEU A 86 -6.00 -6.61 6.55
CA LEU A 86 -5.97 -7.25 5.23
C LEU A 86 -5.64 -6.26 4.12
N LYS A 87 -6.24 -5.06 4.16
CA LYS A 87 -6.04 -4.05 3.12
C LYS A 87 -4.57 -3.69 2.97
N ARG A 88 -3.91 -3.39 4.09
CA ARG A 88 -2.50 -3.00 4.06
C ARG A 88 -1.61 -4.18 3.65
N ALA A 89 -1.87 -5.38 4.17
CA ALA A 89 -1.11 -6.57 3.81
C ALA A 89 -1.23 -6.94 2.32
N LEU A 90 -2.44 -6.89 1.75
CA LEU A 90 -2.66 -7.10 0.32
C LEU A 90 -1.99 -6.01 -0.53
N TYR A 91 -1.98 -4.76 -0.06
CA TYR A 91 -1.27 -3.68 -0.74
C TYR A 91 0.25 -3.92 -0.79
N GLU A 92 0.86 -4.38 0.31
CA GLU A 92 2.29 -4.71 0.30
C GLU A 92 2.61 -5.81 -0.72
N LEU A 93 1.77 -6.84 -0.85
CA LEU A 93 1.98 -7.86 -1.88
C LEU A 93 1.76 -7.33 -3.30
N VAL A 94 0.70 -6.54 -3.52
CA VAL A 94 0.35 -6.06 -4.87
C VAL A 94 1.40 -5.10 -5.43
N ARG A 95 2.18 -4.43 -4.59
CA ARG A 95 3.27 -3.54 -5.03
C ARG A 95 4.63 -4.22 -5.18
N MET A 96 4.79 -5.44 -4.69
CA MET A 96 6.04 -6.22 -4.83
C MET A 96 6.07 -7.02 -6.14
N LYS A 97 7.20 -7.02 -6.85
CA LYS A 97 7.39 -7.90 -8.02
C LYS A 97 7.09 -9.36 -7.66
N GLY A 98 6.33 -10.06 -8.51
CA GLY A 98 5.96 -11.45 -8.25
C GLY A 98 5.08 -11.69 -7.02
N PHE A 99 4.44 -10.64 -6.47
CA PHE A 99 3.61 -10.74 -5.25
C PHE A 99 4.37 -11.26 -4.03
N GLY A 100 5.67 -10.97 -3.93
CA GLY A 100 6.51 -11.45 -2.82
C GLY A 100 6.82 -12.94 -2.86
N GLN A 101 6.41 -13.66 -3.91
CA GLN A 101 6.81 -15.04 -4.11
C GLN A 101 8.23 -15.08 -4.66
N ILE A 102 9.17 -15.54 -3.84
CA ILE A 102 10.46 -16.00 -4.35
C ILE A 102 10.16 -17.33 -5.03
N HIS A 103 10.37 -17.41 -6.35
CA HIS A 103 10.38 -18.68 -7.08
C HIS A 103 11.59 -19.47 -6.55
N VAL A 104 11.39 -20.19 -5.44
CA VAL A 104 12.33 -21.23 -5.04
C VAL A 104 12.05 -22.36 -6.03
N ILE A 105 12.96 -22.54 -6.98
CA ILE A 105 12.99 -23.76 -7.79
C ILE A 105 13.21 -24.87 -6.76
N HIS A 106 12.14 -25.57 -6.41
CA HIS A 106 12.21 -26.68 -5.47
C HIS A 106 13.07 -27.77 -6.11
N ASP A 107 14.27 -27.95 -5.55
CA ASP A 107 14.92 -29.24 -5.51
C ASP A 107 14.12 -30.07 -4.48
N ASP A 108 13.57 -31.20 -4.89
CA ASP A 108 12.43 -31.94 -4.29
C ASP A 108 12.69 -32.54 -2.87
N ASN A 109 13.62 -31.99 -2.08
CA ASN A 109 14.22 -32.71 -0.95
C ASN A 109 14.27 -32.00 0.40
N ASP A 110 13.54 -30.89 0.63
CA ASP A 110 13.56 -30.25 1.96
C ASP A 110 12.16 -30.04 2.55
N ASP A 111 11.92 -30.73 3.67
CA ASP A 111 10.75 -30.67 4.56
C ASP A 111 10.65 -29.33 5.33
N SER A 112 11.22 -28.26 4.78
CA SER A 112 11.18 -26.92 5.36
C SER A 112 9.77 -26.35 5.24
N LYS A 113 9.00 -26.53 6.33
CA LYS A 113 7.71 -25.89 6.67
C LYS A 113 7.41 -24.69 5.77
N SER A 114 6.71 -24.92 4.67
CA SER A 114 6.35 -23.86 3.75
C SER A 114 5.55 -22.80 4.51
N ALA A 115 6.10 -21.58 4.55
CA ALA A 115 5.32 -20.41 4.88
C ALA A 115 4.07 -20.45 4.01
N GLY A 116 2.89 -20.44 4.63
CA GLY A 116 1.65 -20.83 3.96
C GLY A 116 1.48 -20.15 2.60
N THR A 117 1.08 -20.92 1.60
CA THR A 117 0.86 -20.41 0.24
C THR A 117 -0.44 -19.62 0.20
N LEU A 118 -0.45 -18.49 -0.53
CA LEU A 118 -1.67 -17.74 -0.81
C LEU A 118 -2.66 -18.61 -1.58
N SER A 119 -3.95 -18.39 -1.34
CA SER A 119 -4.99 -19.07 -2.09
C SER A 119 -4.99 -18.63 -3.56
N ALA A 120 -5.45 -19.48 -4.48
CA ALA A 120 -5.66 -19.10 -5.87
C ALA A 120 -6.59 -17.87 -6.01
N THR A 121 -7.57 -17.75 -5.11
CA THR A 121 -8.46 -16.60 -5.00
C THR A 121 -7.70 -15.31 -4.69
N ASP A 122 -6.76 -15.34 -3.75
CA ASP A 122 -5.94 -14.18 -3.39
C ASP A 122 -5.03 -13.78 -4.55
N HIS A 123 -4.43 -14.74 -5.24
CA HIS A 123 -3.66 -14.48 -6.45
C HIS A 123 -4.46 -13.78 -7.54
N LEU A 124 -5.68 -14.25 -7.79
CA LEU A 124 -6.58 -13.64 -8.76
C LEU A 124 -6.94 -12.19 -8.37
N ILE A 125 -7.22 -11.96 -7.09
CA ILE A 125 -7.52 -10.63 -6.53
C ILE A 125 -6.32 -9.70 -6.68
N LEU A 126 -5.12 -10.14 -6.29
CA LEU A 126 -3.88 -9.37 -6.41
C LEU A 126 -3.57 -9.02 -7.86
N THR A 127 -3.78 -9.95 -8.79
CA THR A 127 -3.58 -9.71 -10.24
C THR A 127 -4.52 -8.62 -10.76
N LYS A 128 -5.82 -8.75 -10.49
CA LYS A 128 -6.83 -7.74 -10.90
C LYS A 128 -6.57 -6.39 -10.26
N ALA A 129 -6.19 -6.36 -8.98
CA ALA A 129 -5.86 -5.10 -8.30
C ALA A 129 -4.61 -4.45 -8.89
N ARG A 130 -3.58 -5.22 -9.23
CA ARG A 130 -2.35 -4.71 -9.89
C ARG A 130 -2.65 -4.10 -11.25
N GLU A 131 -3.50 -4.73 -12.07
CA GLU A 131 -3.91 -4.18 -13.37
C GLU A 131 -4.61 -2.82 -13.23
N LYS A 132 -5.51 -2.70 -12.25
CA LYS A 132 -6.21 -1.44 -11.96
C LYS A 132 -5.27 -0.36 -11.44
N LEU A 133 -4.37 -0.72 -10.51
CA LEU A 133 -3.35 0.18 -9.99
C LEU A 133 -2.42 0.67 -11.10
N GLY A 134 -1.90 -0.23 -11.94
CA GLY A 134 -1.05 0.11 -13.08
C GLY A 134 -1.76 1.04 -14.06
N SER A 135 -3.03 0.76 -14.38
CA SER A 135 -3.84 1.62 -15.25
C SER A 135 -4.00 3.03 -14.65
N ARG A 136 -4.26 3.15 -13.34
CA ARG A 136 -4.33 4.44 -12.64
C ARG A 136 -3.00 5.16 -12.61
N TRP A 137 -1.90 4.45 -12.36
CA TRP A 137 -0.58 5.04 -12.37
C TRP A 137 -0.25 5.62 -13.74
N ILE A 138 -0.48 4.87 -14.81
CA ILE A 138 -0.29 5.32 -16.18
C ILE A 138 -1.13 6.57 -16.47
N GLU A 139 -2.42 6.57 -16.10
CA GLU A 139 -3.31 7.74 -16.28
C GLU A 139 -2.77 8.98 -15.56
N ILE A 140 -2.29 8.83 -14.32
CA ILE A 140 -1.80 9.92 -13.48
C ILE A 140 -0.44 10.43 -13.95
N ALA A 141 0.45 9.52 -14.36
CA ALA A 141 1.87 9.77 -14.56
C ALA A 141 2.27 10.03 -16.03
N LEU A 142 1.38 9.78 -17.00
CA LEU A 142 1.64 10.11 -18.42
C LEU A 142 1.26 11.54 -18.79
N SER A 143 0.44 12.22 -17.98
CA SER A 143 -0.08 13.53 -18.37
C SER A 143 -0.44 14.40 -17.18
N PRO A 144 -0.31 15.73 -17.32
CA PRO A 144 -0.73 16.65 -16.27
C PRO A 144 -2.23 16.50 -15.98
N PRO A 145 -2.65 16.72 -14.71
CA PRO A 145 -4.03 16.71 -14.29
C PRO A 145 -4.92 17.59 -15.17
N ARG A 146 -6.19 17.21 -15.35
CA ARG A 146 -7.15 17.97 -16.17
C ARG A 146 -7.37 19.39 -15.67
N VAL A 147 -7.13 19.67 -14.39
CA VAL A 147 -7.17 21.02 -13.81
C VAL A 147 -6.14 21.97 -14.44
N LEU A 148 -5.14 21.44 -15.14
CA LEU A 148 -4.17 22.17 -15.95
C LEU A 148 -4.36 21.98 -17.46
N ARG A 149 -5.51 21.47 -17.93
CA ARG A 149 -5.79 21.36 -19.37
C ARG A 149 -6.74 22.48 -19.81
N PRO A 150 -6.48 23.13 -20.96
CA PRO A 150 -7.43 24.08 -21.51
C PRO A 150 -8.76 23.38 -21.77
N ALA A 151 -9.88 24.03 -21.49
CA ALA A 151 -11.18 23.50 -21.87
C ALA A 151 -11.23 23.38 -23.41
N ALA A 152 -11.39 22.16 -23.92
CA ALA A 152 -11.36 21.87 -25.35
C ALA A 152 -12.45 22.57 -26.18
N SER A 153 -13.42 23.21 -25.52
CA SER A 153 -14.59 23.85 -26.12
C SER A 153 -14.52 25.38 -26.22
N VAL A 154 -13.39 26.01 -25.87
CA VAL A 154 -13.26 27.48 -25.92
C VAL A 154 -12.41 27.90 -27.14
N PRO A 155 -12.94 28.73 -28.07
CA PRO A 155 -12.24 29.14 -29.30
C PRO A 155 -10.94 29.91 -29.06
N THR A 156 -10.78 30.50 -27.88
CA THR A 156 -9.55 31.15 -27.44
C THR A 156 -8.93 30.35 -26.30
N PRO A 157 -7.69 29.86 -26.42
CA PRO A 157 -6.99 29.19 -25.33
C PRO A 157 -6.87 30.17 -24.17
N ARG A 158 -7.71 30.01 -23.14
CA ARG A 158 -7.48 30.72 -21.89
C ARG A 158 -6.17 30.21 -21.30
N PRO A 159 -5.27 31.11 -20.86
CA PRO A 159 -4.06 30.68 -20.19
C PRO A 159 -4.45 29.86 -18.95
N LEU A 160 -3.74 28.74 -18.76
CA LEU A 160 -3.96 27.79 -17.66
C LEU A 160 -3.67 28.40 -16.28
N CYS A 161 -2.96 29.52 -16.29
CA CYS A 161 -2.61 30.33 -15.14
C CYS A 161 -2.69 31.79 -15.53
N ASP A 162 -3.28 32.64 -14.70
CA ASP A 162 -3.35 34.09 -14.92
C ASP A 162 -1.97 34.76 -14.77
N ASN A 163 -0.99 34.07 -14.16
CA ASN A 163 0.38 34.54 -14.07
C ASN A 163 1.16 34.13 -15.34
N ALA A 164 1.45 35.10 -16.20
CA ALA A 164 2.19 34.92 -17.45
C ALA A 164 3.61 34.33 -17.27
N HIS A 165 4.20 34.46 -16.08
CA HIS A 165 5.51 33.89 -15.75
C HIS A 165 5.44 32.46 -15.21
N CYS A 166 4.23 31.94 -14.92
CA CYS A 166 4.07 30.58 -14.45
C CYS A 166 4.38 29.60 -15.59
N THR A 167 5.19 28.58 -15.32
CA THR A 167 5.53 27.63 -16.37
C THR A 167 4.31 26.85 -16.90
N PHE A 168 3.27 26.69 -16.07
CA PHE A 168 1.99 26.12 -16.49
C PHE A 168 1.17 27.03 -17.39
N ALA A 169 1.49 28.32 -17.56
CA ALA A 169 0.77 29.20 -18.47
C ALA A 169 0.90 28.77 -19.95
N SER A 170 1.98 28.05 -20.30
CA SER A 170 2.21 27.48 -21.63
C SER A 170 2.04 25.95 -21.64
N PRO A 171 1.24 25.38 -22.55
CA PRO A 171 1.10 23.94 -22.72
C PRO A 171 2.43 23.23 -23.06
N GLU A 172 3.27 23.84 -23.89
CA GLU A 172 4.58 23.27 -24.28
C GLU A 172 5.52 23.18 -23.07
N ASN A 173 5.57 24.24 -22.27
CA ASN A 173 6.39 24.26 -21.07
C ASN A 173 5.86 23.30 -19.99
N THR A 174 4.53 23.17 -19.88
CA THR A 174 3.87 22.17 -19.02
C THR A 174 4.34 20.77 -19.37
N HIS A 175 4.28 20.39 -20.65
CA HIS A 175 4.74 19.08 -21.10
C HIS A 175 6.23 18.87 -20.85
N ARG A 176 7.06 19.89 -21.08
CA ARG A 176 8.50 19.83 -20.85
C ARG A 176 8.85 19.58 -19.39
N ILE A 177 8.27 20.34 -18.45
CA ILE A 177 8.49 20.13 -17.02
C ILE A 177 7.97 18.77 -16.58
N TYR A 178 6.78 18.40 -17.06
CA TYR A 178 6.19 17.13 -16.68
C TYR A 178 7.07 15.95 -17.14
N ARG A 179 7.61 16.01 -18.37
CA ARG A 179 8.63 15.07 -18.84
C ARG A 179 9.84 15.04 -17.90
N LYS A 180 10.41 16.20 -17.59
CA LYS A 180 11.59 16.32 -16.72
C LYS A 180 11.36 15.73 -15.32
N LEU A 181 10.30 16.18 -14.65
CA LEU A 181 10.06 15.84 -13.24
C LEU A 181 9.44 14.45 -13.04
N VAL A 182 8.76 13.89 -14.04
CA VAL A 182 8.07 12.60 -13.88
C VAL A 182 8.79 11.46 -14.59
N HIS A 183 9.22 11.69 -15.84
CA HIS A 183 9.84 10.64 -16.65
C HIS A 183 11.35 10.62 -16.51
N ASP A 184 12.01 11.75 -16.73
CA ASP A 184 13.48 11.83 -16.74
C ASP A 184 14.07 11.68 -15.33
N SER A 185 13.31 12.07 -14.29
CA SER A 185 13.66 11.84 -12.88
C SER A 185 13.58 10.37 -12.45
N GLY A 186 12.93 9.51 -13.24
CA GLY A 186 12.69 8.11 -12.91
C GLY A 186 11.48 7.85 -12.00
N ILE A 187 10.70 8.87 -11.60
CA ILE A 187 9.48 8.67 -10.80
C ILE A 187 8.53 7.68 -11.51
N PHE A 188 8.27 7.88 -12.80
CA PHE A 188 7.39 6.99 -13.57
C PHE A 188 7.80 5.51 -13.47
N ALA A 189 9.08 5.23 -13.72
CA ALA A 189 9.60 3.86 -13.77
C ALA A 189 9.73 3.23 -12.38
N SER A 190 10.16 4.00 -11.38
CA SER A 190 10.41 3.51 -10.02
C SER A 190 9.13 3.05 -9.31
N TYR A 191 8.00 3.67 -9.65
CA TYR A 191 6.72 3.44 -8.98
C TYR A 191 5.69 2.70 -9.85
N ILE A 192 6.12 2.01 -10.91
CA ILE A 192 5.21 1.29 -11.83
C ILE A 192 4.32 0.25 -11.12
N TRP A 193 4.78 -0.30 -10.00
CA TRP A 193 4.02 -1.24 -9.17
C TRP A 193 3.50 -0.63 -7.86
N ASP A 194 3.94 0.58 -7.50
CA ASP A 194 3.61 1.21 -6.21
C ASP A 194 2.95 2.57 -6.45
N THR A 195 1.69 2.51 -6.88
CA THR A 195 0.94 3.71 -7.27
C THR A 195 0.76 4.70 -6.12
N ILE A 196 0.54 4.25 -4.88
CA ILE A 196 0.34 5.17 -3.75
C ILE A 196 1.62 5.96 -3.46
N CYS A 197 2.78 5.29 -3.41
CA CYS A 197 4.05 5.99 -3.21
C CYS A 197 4.47 6.77 -4.46
N GLY A 198 4.11 6.34 -5.67
CA GLY A 198 4.33 7.09 -6.90
C GLY A 198 3.57 8.43 -6.91
N VAL A 199 2.30 8.42 -6.50
CA VAL A 199 1.53 9.66 -6.35
C VAL A 199 2.13 10.54 -5.25
N GLN A 200 2.61 9.96 -4.15
CA GLN A 200 3.34 10.71 -3.12
C GLN A 200 4.61 11.35 -3.68
N ALA A 201 5.39 10.64 -4.50
CA ALA A 201 6.57 11.22 -5.14
C ALA A 201 6.22 12.40 -6.07
N LEU A 202 5.07 12.36 -6.75
CA LEU A 202 4.57 13.51 -7.52
C LEU A 202 4.20 14.69 -6.61
N LEU A 203 3.59 14.41 -5.45
CA LEU A 203 3.29 15.45 -4.45
C LEU A 203 4.57 16.09 -3.90
N ASP A 204 5.64 15.33 -3.73
CA ASP A 204 6.89 15.79 -3.14
C ASP A 204 7.85 16.42 -4.17
N ALA A 205 7.60 16.24 -5.46
CA ALA A 205 8.46 16.78 -6.51
C ALA A 205 8.56 18.33 -6.46
N PRO A 206 9.72 18.90 -6.85
CA PRO A 206 10.03 20.33 -6.68
C PRO A 206 9.42 21.21 -7.79
N TRP A 207 8.09 21.17 -7.93
CA TRP A 207 7.39 21.90 -9.01
C TRP A 207 7.65 23.41 -8.99
N THR A 208 7.81 24.01 -7.81
CA THR A 208 8.09 25.44 -7.65
C THR A 208 9.44 25.85 -8.21
N ASP A 209 10.43 24.97 -8.09
CA ASP A 209 11.81 25.22 -8.50
C ASP A 209 11.93 25.23 -10.04
N GLU A 210 10.95 24.63 -10.72
CA GLU A 210 10.78 24.67 -12.17
C GLU A 210 9.96 25.87 -12.66
N GLY A 211 9.67 26.85 -11.81
CA GLY A 211 8.95 28.09 -12.17
C GLY A 211 7.43 27.97 -12.16
N CYS A 212 6.87 26.90 -11.59
CA CYS A 212 5.44 26.80 -11.39
C CYS A 212 5.01 27.68 -10.20
N CYS A 213 3.98 28.52 -10.39
CA CYS A 213 3.49 29.36 -9.32
C CYS A 213 2.82 28.54 -8.20
N VAL A 214 2.88 29.05 -6.97
CA VAL A 214 2.32 28.38 -5.77
C VAL A 214 0.85 28.01 -5.95
N GLY A 215 0.05 28.87 -6.61
CA GLY A 215 -1.37 28.59 -6.86
C GLY A 215 -1.60 27.38 -7.77
N CYS A 216 -0.84 27.23 -8.85
CA CYS A 216 -0.96 26.06 -9.72
C CYS A 216 -0.41 24.80 -9.06
N VAL A 217 0.71 24.89 -8.34
CA VAL A 217 1.27 23.77 -7.57
C VAL A 217 0.27 23.29 -6.51
N GLY A 218 -0.40 24.20 -5.80
CA GLY A 218 -1.46 23.85 -4.84
C GLY A 218 -2.63 23.11 -5.50
N LYS A 219 -3.08 23.57 -6.68
CA LYS A 219 -4.17 22.91 -7.44
C LYS A 219 -3.80 21.49 -7.87
N ILE A 220 -2.60 21.26 -8.41
CA ILE A 220 -2.18 19.91 -8.83
C ILE A 220 -1.96 18.98 -7.65
N LYS A 221 -1.33 19.46 -6.57
CA LYS A 221 -1.09 18.65 -5.37
C LYS A 221 -2.42 18.27 -4.73
N GLY A 222 -3.37 19.20 -4.65
CA GLY A 222 -4.73 18.91 -4.18
C GLY A 222 -5.44 17.85 -5.01
N GLU A 223 -5.27 17.86 -6.34
CA GLU A 223 -5.85 16.83 -7.20
C GLU A 223 -5.18 15.47 -7.01
N TRP A 224 -3.85 15.40 -6.99
CA TRP A 224 -3.14 14.14 -6.75
C TRP A 224 -3.44 13.56 -5.36
N GLN A 225 -3.57 14.40 -4.34
CA GLN A 225 -3.98 13.95 -3.00
C GLN A 225 -5.37 13.29 -3.05
N ARG A 226 -6.34 13.90 -3.72
CA ARG A 226 -7.67 13.28 -3.93
C ARG A 226 -7.59 11.96 -4.70
N GLN A 227 -6.74 11.87 -5.72
CA GLN A 227 -6.53 10.63 -6.46
C GLN A 227 -5.90 9.55 -5.58
N LYS A 228 -4.90 9.89 -4.76
CA LYS A 228 -4.25 8.98 -3.80
C LYS A 228 -5.28 8.41 -2.81
N GLU A 229 -6.10 9.27 -2.22
CA GLU A 229 -7.18 8.88 -1.30
C GLU A 229 -8.24 8.01 -1.98
N ARG A 230 -8.62 8.36 -3.21
CA ARG A 230 -9.58 7.59 -4.00
C ARG A 230 -9.04 6.20 -4.31
N ILE A 231 -7.80 6.08 -4.79
CA ILE A 231 -7.17 4.79 -5.08
C ILE A 231 -7.15 3.95 -3.80
N TRP A 232 -6.73 4.53 -2.66
CA TRP A 232 -6.74 3.81 -1.39
C TRP A 232 -8.13 3.29 -1.03
N ARG A 233 -9.18 4.09 -1.18
CA ARG A 233 -10.56 3.66 -0.92
C ARG A 233 -11.01 2.57 -1.90
N ASP A 234 -10.70 2.71 -3.18
CA ASP A 234 -11.07 1.74 -4.21
C ASP A 234 -10.40 0.37 -3.99
N LEU A 235 -9.27 0.31 -3.28
CA LEU A 235 -8.64 -0.96 -2.89
C LEU A 235 -9.55 -1.83 -2.02
N ASP A 236 -10.44 -1.26 -1.20
CA ASP A 236 -11.40 -2.07 -0.43
C ASP A 236 -12.28 -2.90 -1.36
N VAL A 237 -12.70 -2.31 -2.48
CA VAL A 237 -13.50 -2.99 -3.51
C VAL A 237 -12.64 -3.95 -4.32
N TRP A 238 -11.44 -3.53 -4.73
CA TRP A 238 -10.58 -4.35 -5.59
C TRP A 238 -10.04 -5.58 -4.87
N PHE A 239 -9.85 -5.48 -3.55
CA PHE A 239 -9.48 -6.60 -2.69
C PHE A 239 -10.67 -7.43 -2.17
N GLY A 240 -11.91 -7.06 -2.51
CA GLY A 240 -13.10 -7.78 -2.05
C GLY A 240 -13.35 -7.68 -0.54
N LEU A 241 -12.94 -6.56 0.08
CA LEU A 241 -13.12 -6.28 1.51
C LEU A 241 -14.42 -5.50 1.80
N SER A 242 -15.11 -5.02 0.76
CA SER A 242 -16.40 -4.35 0.86
C SER A 242 -17.51 -5.36 1.22
N GLY A 243 -17.73 -5.61 2.50
CA GLY A 243 -18.78 -6.53 3.00
C GLY A 243 -18.41 -7.31 4.26
N THR A 244 -17.20 -7.17 4.78
CA THR A 244 -16.70 -7.90 5.97
C THR A 244 -16.68 -7.06 7.25
N VAL A 245 -17.66 -6.16 7.44
CA VAL A 245 -17.85 -5.41 8.70
C VAL A 245 -18.78 -6.19 9.62
#